data_AF-A0A3D2RWZ7-F1
#
_entry.id   AF-A0A3D2RWZ7-F1
#
_cell.length_a   1.000
_cell.length_b   1.000
_cell.length_c   1.000
_cell.angle_alpha   90.00
_cell.angle_beta   90.00
_cell.angle_gamma   90.00
#
_symmetry.space_group_name_H-M   'P 1'
#
loop_
_entity.id
_entity.type
_entity.pdbx_description
1 polymer ?
#
loop_
_entity_poly.entity_id
_entity_poly.type
_entity_poly.pdbx_seq_one_letter_code
_entity_poly.pdbx_strand_id
1 'polypeptide(L)'
;MPAIIILAVYNHATYGSILQQSYGNEVNMWGTPFYIGAFGVWFAPSRGLLIFSPIFLFSLGSIRKIFGSFVAGSFLLILGIYLGFLLICRNFDFWQHLISQDRGFLTSYTAYILFILFICTGVWNVYQSVRSLWKDTDKKQSRETPHLMLFQYSAICALLYPFLFSKWHMWYGGWSFGYRIMTEVSFFLCFVMIPIIPVIRQNKLKMAFFVLMILVSCIIQLIGAFGYNNDWNGRNNVHAEVNGNQHNLWSWYDNQITFYIKHGILQRRRLELPTN
;
A
#
# COMPACT_ATOMS: atom_id res chain seq x y z
N MET A 1 5.58 17.80 15.69
CA MET A 1 4.58 18.11 16.74
C MET A 1 3.24 18.64 16.21
N PRO A 2 3.15 19.55 15.22
CA PRO A 2 1.86 20.09 14.75
C PRO A 2 0.88 19.02 14.24
N ALA A 3 1.37 18.05 13.48
CA ALA A 3 0.55 16.99 12.90
C ALA A 3 -0.10 16.07 13.95
N ILE A 4 0.58 15.80 15.08
CA ILE A 4 0.05 14.96 16.16
C ILE A 4 -1.10 15.66 16.87
N ILE A 5 -0.96 16.98 17.09
CA ILE A 5 -2.01 17.80 17.72
C ILE A 5 -3.22 17.89 16.80
N ILE A 6 -3.01 18.11 15.49
CA ILE A 6 -4.10 18.14 14.49
C ILE A 6 -4.84 16.80 14.47
N LEU A 7 -4.12 15.68 14.46
CA LEU A 7 -4.72 14.35 14.48
C LEU A 7 -5.48 14.09 15.78
N ALA A 8 -4.94 14.50 16.92
CA ALA A 8 -5.59 14.35 18.23
C ALA A 8 -6.90 15.15 18.32
N VAL A 9 -6.90 16.40 17.85
CA VAL A 9 -8.09 17.26 17.77
C VAL A 9 -9.11 16.67 16.80
N TYR A 10 -8.68 16.21 15.64
CA TYR A 10 -9.55 15.55 14.66
C TYR A 10 -10.21 14.30 15.24
N ASN A 11 -9.44 13.43 15.90
CA ASN A 11 -9.96 12.20 16.48
C ASN A 11 -10.95 12.50 17.62
N HIS A 12 -10.65 13.46 18.49
CA HIS A 12 -11.57 13.86 19.55
C HIS A 12 -12.85 14.51 19.00
N ALA A 13 -12.74 15.38 17.99
CA ALA A 13 -13.89 16.03 17.37
C ALA A 13 -14.78 15.05 16.60
N THR A 14 -14.21 13.99 16.01
CA THR A 14 -14.95 13.06 15.15
C THR A 14 -15.43 11.82 15.90
N TYR A 15 -14.61 11.27 16.79
CA TYR A 15 -14.84 9.99 17.48
C TYR A 15 -15.04 10.14 18.98
N GLY A 16 -14.99 11.36 19.53
CA GLY A 16 -15.18 11.63 20.96
C GLY A 16 -13.95 11.34 21.84
N SER A 17 -12.93 10.65 21.31
CA SER A 17 -11.67 10.39 22.01
C SER A 17 -10.48 10.57 21.08
N ILE A 18 -9.38 11.08 21.64
CA ILE A 18 -8.10 11.30 20.94
C ILE A 18 -7.53 9.97 20.40
N LEU A 19 -7.84 8.85 21.07
CA LEU A 19 -7.30 7.53 20.79
C LEU A 19 -8.27 6.63 20.02
N GLN A 20 -9.56 6.98 19.93
CA GLN A 20 -10.50 6.21 19.11
C GLN A 20 -10.23 6.47 17.64
N GLN A 21 -10.08 5.37 16.90
CA GLN A 21 -9.91 5.36 15.46
C GLN A 21 -11.16 4.75 14.82
N SER A 22 -11.40 5.08 13.55
CA SER A 22 -12.59 4.65 12.81
C SER A 22 -12.78 3.13 12.71
N TYR A 23 -11.74 2.35 12.96
CA TYR A 23 -11.74 0.89 12.78
C TYR A 23 -12.14 0.08 14.02
N GLY A 24 -12.48 0.71 15.16
CA GLY A 24 -13.15 0.06 16.31
C GLY A 24 -12.64 -1.35 16.67
N ASN A 25 -13.52 -2.36 16.65
CA ASN A 25 -13.20 -3.76 16.94
C ASN A 25 -12.56 -4.53 15.76
N GLU A 26 -12.58 -3.97 14.54
CA GLU A 26 -12.02 -4.61 13.34
C GLU A 26 -10.49 -4.71 13.40
N VAL A 27 -9.86 -3.90 14.25
CA VAL A 27 -8.41 -3.90 14.43
C VAL A 27 -7.92 -5.19 15.11
N ASN A 28 -8.79 -5.94 15.78
CA ASN A 28 -8.47 -7.25 16.36
C ASN A 28 -8.73 -8.42 15.39
N MET A 29 -9.27 -8.16 14.19
CA MET A 29 -9.72 -9.20 13.27
C MET A 29 -8.63 -9.62 12.28
N TRP A 30 -7.71 -10.47 12.76
CA TRP A 30 -6.56 -11.01 12.00
C TRP A 30 -6.71 -12.52 11.74
N GLY A 31 -7.71 -12.91 10.93
CA GLY A 31 -8.06 -14.31 10.71
C GLY A 31 -7.80 -14.84 9.30
N THR A 32 -7.43 -14.01 8.32
CA THR A 32 -7.31 -14.44 6.92
C THR A 32 -6.14 -15.43 6.77
N PRO A 33 -6.34 -16.58 6.11
CA PRO A 33 -5.22 -17.45 5.74
C PRO A 33 -4.20 -16.65 4.93
N PHE A 34 -2.96 -16.61 5.41
CA PHE A 34 -1.93 -15.68 4.93
C PHE A 34 -1.76 -15.69 3.40
N TYR A 35 -1.80 -16.87 2.78
CA TYR A 35 -1.66 -17.00 1.33
C TYR A 35 -2.80 -16.32 0.57
N ILE A 36 -4.05 -16.35 1.07
CA ILE A 36 -5.19 -15.72 0.42
C ILE A 36 -5.00 -14.21 0.38
N GLY A 37 -4.66 -13.60 1.52
CA GLY A 37 -4.41 -12.17 1.57
C GLY A 37 -3.16 -11.78 0.79
N ALA A 38 -2.07 -12.53 0.92
CA ALA A 38 -0.80 -12.24 0.24
C ALA A 38 -0.93 -12.32 -1.28
N PHE A 39 -1.59 -13.34 -1.84
CA PHE A 39 -1.85 -13.38 -3.27
C PHE A 39 -2.94 -12.39 -3.68
N GLY A 40 -3.94 -12.20 -2.84
CA GLY A 40 -5.11 -11.38 -3.13
C GLY A 40 -4.76 -9.91 -3.34
N VAL A 41 -3.95 -9.33 -2.45
CA VAL A 41 -3.54 -7.91 -2.54
C VAL A 41 -2.79 -7.59 -3.83
N TRP A 42 -2.08 -8.56 -4.41
CA TRP A 42 -1.36 -8.37 -5.67
C TRP A 42 -2.19 -8.73 -6.89
N PHE A 43 -2.93 -9.84 -6.85
CA PHE A 43 -3.43 -10.52 -8.05
C PHE A 43 -4.94 -10.77 -8.08
N ALA A 44 -5.70 -10.47 -7.03
CA ALA A 44 -7.14 -10.70 -7.06
C ALA A 44 -7.80 -9.91 -8.23
N PRO A 45 -8.57 -10.54 -9.13
CA PRO A 45 -9.21 -9.88 -10.26
C PRO A 45 -10.01 -8.63 -9.90
N SER A 46 -10.66 -8.63 -8.74
CA SER A 46 -11.49 -7.52 -8.28
C SER A 46 -10.76 -6.53 -7.36
N ARG A 47 -9.54 -6.84 -6.89
CA ARG A 47 -8.89 -6.13 -5.77
C ARG A 47 -7.36 -6.02 -5.85
N GLY A 48 -6.75 -6.69 -6.79
CA GLY A 48 -5.30 -6.83 -6.89
C GLY A 48 -4.67 -5.57 -7.47
N LEU A 49 -3.59 -5.13 -6.84
CA LEU A 49 -2.79 -3.99 -7.28
C LEU A 49 -2.35 -4.12 -8.73
N LEU A 50 -1.87 -5.29 -9.15
CA LEU A 50 -1.33 -5.49 -10.51
C LEU A 50 -2.42 -5.66 -11.57
N ILE A 51 -3.66 -5.92 -11.15
CA ILE A 51 -4.81 -5.99 -12.05
C ILE A 51 -5.31 -4.57 -12.36
N PHE A 52 -5.42 -3.72 -11.35
CA PHE A 52 -5.94 -2.36 -11.51
C PHE A 52 -4.87 -1.36 -11.93
N SER A 53 -3.60 -1.63 -11.60
CA SER A 53 -2.45 -0.80 -11.95
C SER A 53 -1.29 -1.67 -12.44
N PRO A 54 -1.43 -2.30 -13.62
CA PRO A 54 -0.41 -3.18 -14.19
C PRO A 54 0.94 -2.49 -14.46
N ILE A 55 0.99 -1.15 -14.47
CA ILE A 55 2.25 -0.40 -14.51
C ILE A 55 3.25 -0.83 -13.42
N PHE A 56 2.79 -1.26 -12.26
CA PHE A 56 3.66 -1.68 -11.17
C PHE A 56 4.36 -3.03 -11.40
N LEU A 57 4.06 -3.75 -12.49
CA LEU A 57 4.86 -4.89 -12.93
C LEU A 57 6.33 -4.50 -13.19
N PHE A 58 6.58 -3.26 -13.63
CA PHE A 58 7.93 -2.76 -13.86
C PHE A 58 8.72 -2.55 -12.56
N SER A 59 8.05 -2.26 -11.44
CA SER A 59 8.67 -2.18 -10.12
C SER A 59 9.24 -3.55 -9.70
N LEU A 60 8.56 -4.66 -10.00
CA LEU A 60 9.08 -6.01 -9.75
C LEU A 60 10.36 -6.30 -10.54
N GLY A 61 10.47 -5.77 -11.77
CA GLY A 61 11.68 -5.86 -12.58
C GLY A 61 12.87 -5.10 -11.97
N SER A 62 12.62 -3.93 -11.39
CA SER A 62 13.64 -3.12 -10.71
C SER A 62 14.17 -3.75 -9.43
N ILE A 63 13.31 -4.43 -8.66
CA ILE A 63 13.67 -5.06 -7.38
C ILE A 63 14.92 -5.93 -7.55
N ARG A 64 15.00 -6.74 -8.61
CA ARG A 64 16.18 -7.58 -8.89
C ARG A 64 17.48 -6.77 -9.02
N LYS A 65 17.44 -5.61 -9.67
CA LYS A 65 18.61 -4.73 -9.80
C LYS A 65 18.99 -4.07 -8.48
N ILE A 66 17.99 -3.64 -7.71
CA ILE A 66 18.17 -2.94 -6.43
C ILE A 66 18.84 -3.85 -5.38
N PHE A 67 18.42 -5.10 -5.31
CA PHE A 67 18.97 -6.08 -4.36
C PHE A 67 20.32 -6.70 -4.81
N GLY A 68 20.71 -6.54 -6.07
CA GLY A 68 22.05 -6.89 -6.55
C GLY A 68 23.17 -6.02 -6.00
N SER A 69 22.83 -4.90 -5.35
CA SER A 69 23.78 -3.92 -4.81
C SER A 69 23.52 -3.64 -3.32
N PHE A 70 23.30 -4.70 -2.54
CA PHE A 70 22.87 -4.61 -1.14
C PHE A 70 23.89 -3.88 -0.25
N VAL A 71 23.47 -2.82 0.44
CA VAL A 71 24.33 -2.06 1.36
C VAL A 71 24.03 -2.48 2.81
N ALA A 72 25.05 -2.76 3.61
CA ALA A 72 24.89 -3.25 5.00
C ALA A 72 23.98 -2.37 5.89
N GLY A 73 23.95 -1.05 5.66
CA GLY A 73 23.04 -0.13 6.36
C GLY A 73 21.54 -0.39 6.10
N SER A 74 21.19 -1.03 4.98
CA SER A 74 19.83 -1.44 4.64
C SER A 74 19.38 -2.63 5.48
N PHE A 75 20.29 -3.54 5.85
CA PHE A 75 19.99 -4.69 6.71
C PHE A 75 19.52 -4.29 8.11
N LEU A 76 20.23 -3.34 8.74
CA LEU A 76 19.86 -2.85 10.07
C LEU A 76 18.46 -2.21 10.04
N LEU A 77 18.14 -1.42 9.00
CA LEU A 77 16.82 -0.82 8.86
C LEU A 77 15.70 -1.85 8.57
N ILE A 78 15.98 -2.87 7.76
CA ILE A 78 15.04 -3.98 7.57
C ILE A 78 14.76 -4.66 8.91
N LEU A 79 15.82 -4.95 9.66
CA LEU A 79 15.73 -5.63 10.94
C LEU A 79 14.91 -4.83 11.95
N GLY A 80 15.11 -3.53 12.09
CA GLY A 80 14.33 -2.75 13.06
C GLY A 80 12.92 -2.37 12.60
N ILE A 81 12.63 -2.23 11.29
CA ILE A 81 11.24 -2.14 10.81
C ILE A 81 10.51 -3.45 11.11
N TYR A 82 11.15 -4.59 10.84
CA TYR A 82 10.60 -5.92 11.11
C TYR A 82 10.45 -6.19 12.63
N LEU A 83 11.41 -5.81 13.46
CA LEU A 83 11.33 -5.95 14.92
C LEU A 83 10.28 -4.99 15.51
N GLY A 84 10.21 -3.74 15.05
CA GLY A 84 9.16 -2.79 15.42
C GLY A 84 7.78 -3.32 15.04
N PHE A 85 7.66 -3.92 13.86
CA PHE A 85 6.46 -4.58 13.39
C PHE A 85 6.07 -5.79 14.26
N LEU A 86 7.02 -6.68 14.58
CA LEU A 86 6.77 -7.82 15.47
C LEU A 86 6.38 -7.35 16.89
N LEU A 87 6.93 -6.25 17.39
CA LEU A 87 6.55 -5.67 18.67
C LEU A 87 5.12 -5.11 18.64
N ILE A 88 4.70 -4.48 17.55
CA ILE A 88 3.33 -3.99 17.35
C ILE A 88 2.35 -5.17 17.24
N CYS A 89 2.69 -6.20 16.46
CA CYS A 89 1.82 -7.35 16.22
C CYS A 89 1.74 -8.32 17.40
N ARG A 90 2.84 -8.53 18.15
CA ARG A 90 2.85 -9.42 19.33
C ARG A 90 2.02 -8.87 20.49
N ASN A 91 1.84 -7.55 20.56
CA ASN A 91 1.22 -6.88 21.69
C ASN A 91 -0.12 -6.20 21.35
N PHE A 92 -0.80 -6.59 20.26
CA PHE A 92 -2.05 -5.93 19.87
C PHE A 92 -3.15 -6.05 20.95
N ASP A 93 -3.29 -7.21 21.60
CA ASP A 93 -4.16 -7.41 22.77
C ASP A 93 -3.66 -6.68 24.04
N PHE A 94 -2.34 -6.56 24.18
CA PHE A 94 -1.69 -5.87 25.29
C PHE A 94 -1.93 -4.35 25.26
N TRP A 95 -2.01 -3.74 24.08
CA TRP A 95 -2.38 -2.33 23.93
C TRP A 95 -3.81 -2.04 24.39
N GLN A 96 -4.77 -2.96 24.17
CA GLN A 96 -6.14 -2.79 24.68
C GLN A 96 -6.21 -2.92 26.20
N HIS A 97 -5.46 -3.86 26.80
CA HIS A 97 -5.37 -3.98 28.25
C HIS A 97 -4.67 -2.79 28.94
N LEU A 98 -3.67 -2.19 28.28
CA LEU A 98 -2.93 -1.04 28.82
C LEU A 98 -3.70 0.28 28.84
N ILE A 99 -4.65 0.46 27.90
CA ILE A 99 -5.47 1.68 27.84
C ILE A 99 -6.66 1.57 28.81
N SER A 100 -7.14 0.35 29.11
CA SER A 100 -8.26 0.12 30.04
C SER A 100 -7.86 -0.01 31.51
N GLN A 101 -6.59 -0.30 31.83
CA GLN A 101 -6.12 -0.38 33.20
C GLN A 101 -5.08 0.69 33.48
N ASP A 102 -5.51 1.67 34.27
CA ASP A 102 -4.70 2.67 34.94
C ASP A 102 -3.80 2.00 36.00
N ARG A 103 -2.75 1.27 35.57
CA ARG A 103 -1.56 0.95 36.37
C ARG A 103 -0.34 0.78 35.47
N GLY A 104 0.70 1.55 35.81
CA GLY A 104 1.89 1.78 35.00
C GLY A 104 2.60 0.54 34.49
N PHE A 105 2.93 0.56 33.20
CA PHE A 105 3.71 -0.49 32.53
C PHE A 105 4.53 0.11 31.37
N LEU A 106 5.41 1.07 31.69
CA LEU A 106 6.48 1.57 30.82
C LEU A 106 7.78 0.79 31.08
N THR A 107 7.75 -0.55 30.97
CA THR A 107 8.88 -1.42 31.36
C THR A 107 9.72 -1.89 30.17
N SER A 108 10.12 -0.96 29.31
CA SER A 108 11.45 -0.98 28.66
C SER A 108 11.68 0.36 27.94
N TYR A 109 12.09 1.38 28.71
CA TYR A 109 12.59 2.63 28.14
C TYR A 109 13.69 2.38 27.09
N THR A 110 14.46 1.29 27.25
CA THR A 110 15.48 0.86 26.30
C THR A 110 14.91 0.46 24.94
N ALA A 111 13.81 -0.31 24.87
CA ALA A 111 13.17 -0.65 23.60
C ALA A 111 12.63 0.60 22.87
N TYR A 112 12.05 1.54 23.62
CA TYR A 112 11.53 2.79 23.05
C TYR A 112 12.64 3.73 22.57
N ILE A 113 13.72 3.85 23.34
CA ILE A 113 14.93 4.61 22.96
C ILE A 113 15.57 3.98 21.72
N LEU A 114 15.71 2.65 21.67
CA LEU A 114 16.24 1.96 20.50
C LEU A 114 15.35 2.17 19.27
N PHE A 115 14.03 2.11 19.43
CA PHE A 115 13.07 2.37 18.35
C PHE A 115 13.15 3.82 17.84
N ILE A 116 13.26 4.81 18.74
CA ILE A 116 13.44 6.22 18.37
C ILE A 116 14.78 6.44 17.67
N LEU A 117 15.89 5.98 18.26
CA LEU A 117 17.22 6.10 17.66
C LEU A 117 17.26 5.44 16.29
N PHE A 118 16.54 4.34 16.13
CA PHE A 118 16.39 3.63 14.88
C PHE A 118 15.61 4.41 13.82
N ILE A 119 14.45 4.98 14.16
CA ILE A 119 13.71 5.89 13.28
C ILE A 119 14.59 7.08 12.90
N CYS A 120 15.28 7.69 13.87
CA CYS A 120 16.19 8.81 13.63
C CYS A 120 17.32 8.43 12.67
N THR A 121 17.88 7.23 12.79
CA THR A 121 18.94 6.73 11.90
C THR A 121 18.40 6.48 10.49
N GLY A 122 17.20 5.89 10.36
CA GLY A 122 16.52 5.70 9.08
C GLY A 122 16.20 7.03 8.39
N VAL A 123 15.62 7.97 9.12
CA VAL A 123 15.31 9.33 8.64
C VAL A 123 16.59 10.07 8.24
N TRP A 124 17.66 9.94 9.02
CA TRP A 124 18.96 10.53 8.69
C TRP A 124 19.53 9.96 7.40
N ASN A 125 19.48 8.64 7.22
CA ASN A 125 19.97 7.99 5.99
C ASN A 125 19.14 8.38 4.76
N VAL A 126 17.81 8.48 4.89
CA VAL A 126 16.93 8.99 3.83
C VAL A 126 17.26 10.46 3.52
N TYR A 127 17.43 11.30 4.53
CA TYR A 127 17.83 12.69 4.36
C TYR A 127 19.18 12.81 3.62
N GLN A 128 20.18 12.03 4.00
CA GLN A 128 21.48 12.01 3.31
C GLN A 128 21.33 11.54 1.86
N SER A 129 20.45 10.58 1.60
CA SER A 129 20.15 10.09 0.25
C SER A 129 19.52 11.18 -0.63
N VAL A 130 18.50 11.88 -0.11
CA VAL A 130 17.86 13.00 -0.82
C VAL A 130 18.80 14.18 -0.99
N ARG A 131 19.60 14.50 0.03
CA ARG A 131 20.61 15.57 -0.01
C ARG A 131 21.70 15.28 -1.04
N SER A 132 22.08 14.01 -1.22
CA SER A 132 23.03 13.64 -2.27
C SER A 132 22.44 13.84 -3.66
N LEU A 133 21.16 13.50 -3.87
CA LEU A 133 20.48 13.73 -5.15
C LEU A 133 20.52 15.21 -5.55
N TRP A 134 20.29 16.11 -4.59
CA TRP A 134 20.40 17.55 -4.80
C TRP A 134 21.85 17.99 -5.12
N LYS A 135 22.84 17.53 -4.35
CA LYS A 135 24.25 17.91 -4.57
C LYS A 135 24.87 17.35 -5.85
N ASP A 136 24.45 16.16 -6.30
CA ASP A 136 24.89 15.57 -7.57
C ASP A 136 24.21 16.24 -8.78
N THR A 137 23.14 17.01 -8.57
CA THR A 137 22.58 17.88 -9.60
C THR A 137 23.49 19.10 -9.84
N ASP A 138 24.12 19.62 -8.77
CA ASP A 138 25.04 20.77 -8.83
C ASP A 138 26.48 20.39 -9.22
N LYS A 139 26.91 19.15 -8.93
CA LYS A 139 28.22 18.63 -9.30
C LYS A 139 28.07 17.46 -10.26
N LYS A 140 28.62 17.58 -11.46
CA LYS A 140 28.71 16.57 -12.55
C LYS A 140 29.42 15.25 -12.18
N GLN A 141 29.39 14.82 -10.91
CA GLN A 141 30.08 13.65 -10.42
C GLN A 141 29.17 12.83 -9.52
N SER A 142 28.61 11.76 -10.09
CA SER A 142 27.68 10.84 -9.43
C SER A 142 28.39 10.05 -8.33
N ARG A 143 27.99 10.24 -7.06
CA ARG A 143 28.30 9.24 -6.03
C ARG A 143 27.22 8.16 -6.04
N GLU A 144 27.63 6.92 -6.30
CA GLU A 144 26.72 5.78 -6.52
C GLU A 144 25.91 5.31 -5.29
N THR A 145 26.30 5.71 -4.08
CA THR A 145 25.86 5.01 -2.86
C THR A 145 24.57 5.50 -2.18
N PRO A 146 24.20 6.80 -2.17
CA PRO A 146 23.04 7.24 -1.37
C PRO A 146 21.70 7.03 -2.09
N HIS A 147 21.66 7.19 -3.42
CA HIS A 147 20.42 6.97 -4.19
C HIS A 147 19.93 5.53 -4.12
N LEU A 148 20.86 4.58 -4.02
CA LEU A 148 20.57 3.16 -3.91
C LEU A 148 19.84 2.80 -2.60
N MET A 149 20.17 3.48 -1.50
CA MET A 149 19.52 3.27 -0.21
C MET A 149 18.03 3.65 -0.25
N LEU A 150 17.68 4.79 -0.85
CA LEU A 150 16.28 5.20 -1.01
C LEU A 150 15.47 4.17 -1.82
N PHE A 151 16.04 3.65 -2.90
CA PHE A 151 15.41 2.62 -3.72
C PHE A 151 15.28 1.29 -2.95
N GLN A 152 16.29 0.92 -2.17
CA GLN A 152 16.24 -0.25 -1.29
C GLN A 152 15.13 -0.11 -0.25
N TYR A 153 15.05 1.02 0.45
CA TYR A 153 14.01 1.29 1.45
C TYR A 153 12.62 1.26 0.84
N SER A 154 12.44 1.88 -0.32
CA SER A 154 11.16 1.84 -1.05
C SER A 154 10.79 0.41 -1.46
N ALA A 155 11.75 -0.39 -1.91
CA ALA A 155 11.52 -1.79 -2.27
C ALA A 155 11.14 -2.65 -1.06
N ILE A 156 11.80 -2.44 0.08
CA ILE A 156 11.49 -3.12 1.34
C ILE A 156 10.08 -2.78 1.81
N CYS A 157 9.73 -1.49 1.88
CA CYS A 157 8.39 -1.05 2.26
C CYS A 157 7.33 -1.63 1.32
N ALA A 158 7.59 -1.60 0.02
CA ALA A 158 6.67 -2.13 -0.98
C ALA A 158 6.47 -3.65 -0.90
N LEU A 159 7.48 -4.39 -0.42
CA LEU A 159 7.38 -5.83 -0.22
C LEU A 159 6.74 -6.19 1.13
N LEU A 160 7.11 -5.51 2.22
CA LEU A 160 6.64 -5.84 3.58
C LEU A 160 5.20 -5.42 3.85
N TYR A 161 4.76 -4.27 3.33
CA TYR A 161 3.43 -3.75 3.61
C TYR A 161 2.29 -4.70 3.17
N PRO A 162 2.32 -5.31 1.97
CA PRO A 162 1.35 -6.34 1.58
C PRO A 162 1.30 -7.51 2.55
N PHE A 163 2.45 -7.99 3.02
CA PHE A 163 2.53 -9.10 3.98
C PHE A 163 1.92 -8.76 5.34
N LEU A 164 2.09 -7.50 5.78
CA LEU A 164 1.44 -7.00 6.99
C LEU A 164 -0.08 -7.14 6.87
N PHE A 165 -0.71 -6.61 5.82
CA PHE A 165 -2.16 -6.64 5.68
C PHE A 165 -2.74 -7.97 5.18
N SER A 166 -1.88 -8.94 4.82
CA SER A 166 -2.32 -10.26 4.31
C SER A 166 -3.12 -11.09 5.31
N LYS A 167 -2.92 -10.88 6.62
CA LYS A 167 -3.70 -11.56 7.67
C LYS A 167 -4.96 -10.82 8.07
N TRP A 168 -5.10 -9.55 7.70
CA TRP A 168 -6.25 -8.75 8.09
C TRP A 168 -7.52 -9.26 7.40
N HIS A 169 -8.64 -9.30 8.10
CA HIS A 169 -9.89 -9.87 7.57
C HIS A 169 -10.41 -9.13 6.32
N MET A 170 -10.15 -7.82 6.24
CA MET A 170 -10.44 -6.99 5.08
C MET A 170 -9.20 -6.70 4.23
N TRP A 171 -8.33 -7.68 3.99
CA TRP A 171 -7.15 -7.52 3.10
C TRP A 171 -7.48 -6.88 1.73
N TYR A 172 -8.74 -6.99 1.29
CA TYR A 172 -9.27 -6.42 0.05
C TYR A 172 -9.73 -4.95 0.16
N GLY A 173 -9.67 -4.30 1.32
CA GLY A 173 -9.97 -2.87 1.47
C GLY A 173 -11.46 -2.50 1.45
N GLY A 174 -12.34 -3.46 1.74
CA GLY A 174 -13.77 -3.24 1.93
C GLY A 174 -14.53 -2.72 0.70
N TRP A 175 -15.59 -1.93 0.92
CA TRP A 175 -16.37 -1.27 -0.13
C TRP A 175 -15.61 -0.07 -0.70
N SER A 176 -14.60 -0.39 -1.48
CA SER A 176 -13.85 0.55 -2.30
C SER A 176 -13.85 0.10 -3.76
N PHE A 177 -13.33 0.93 -4.64
CA PHE A 177 -12.93 0.52 -5.98
C PHE A 177 -11.44 0.13 -5.94
N GLY A 178 -11.12 -1.07 -6.42
CA GLY A 178 -9.73 -1.54 -6.50
C GLY A 178 -9.07 -1.83 -5.16
N TYR A 179 -7.78 -1.51 -5.07
CA TYR A 179 -6.83 -2.00 -4.06
C TYR A 179 -6.59 -1.01 -2.90
N ARG A 180 -7.63 -0.41 -2.31
CA ARG A 180 -7.51 0.71 -1.34
C ARG A 180 -6.34 0.63 -0.35
N ILE A 181 -6.09 -0.54 0.24
CA ILE A 181 -5.00 -0.73 1.22
C ILE A 181 -3.62 -0.64 0.55
N MET A 182 -3.46 -1.14 -0.68
CA MET A 182 -2.22 -1.04 -1.43
C MET A 182 -1.97 0.35 -2.04
N THR A 183 -2.89 1.31 -1.89
CA THR A 183 -2.70 2.67 -2.41
C THR A 183 -1.47 3.35 -1.78
N GLU A 184 -1.22 3.11 -0.49
CA GLU A 184 -0.04 3.64 0.20
C GLU A 184 1.26 3.03 -0.36
N VAL A 185 1.21 1.76 -0.76
CA VAL A 185 2.33 1.04 -1.36
C VAL A 185 2.66 1.54 -2.76
N SER A 186 1.64 2.00 -3.50
CA SER A 186 1.81 2.52 -4.86
C SER A 186 2.84 3.66 -4.94
N PHE A 187 2.92 4.50 -3.90
CA PHE A 187 3.92 5.56 -3.78
C PHE A 187 5.35 4.98 -3.78
N PHE A 188 5.62 3.98 -2.94
CA PHE A 188 6.93 3.33 -2.89
C PHE A 188 7.24 2.59 -4.19
N LEU A 189 6.25 1.95 -4.80
CA LEU A 189 6.41 1.26 -6.08
C LEU A 189 6.78 2.21 -7.23
N CYS A 190 6.30 3.46 -7.21
CA CYS A 190 6.74 4.50 -8.15
C CYS A 190 8.25 4.76 -8.05
N PHE A 191 8.80 4.89 -6.84
CA PHE A 191 10.26 5.05 -6.64
C PHE A 191 11.04 3.81 -7.09
N VAL A 192 10.55 2.63 -6.72
CA VAL A 192 11.16 1.35 -7.10
C VAL A 192 11.19 1.19 -8.62
N MET A 193 10.26 1.77 -9.36
CA MET A 193 10.25 1.68 -10.82
C MET A 193 11.37 2.49 -11.50
N ILE A 194 11.91 3.52 -10.86
CA ILE A 194 12.86 4.46 -11.49
C ILE A 194 14.11 3.76 -12.10
N PRO A 195 14.78 2.82 -11.40
CA PRO A 195 16.00 2.17 -11.92
C PRO A 195 15.81 1.32 -13.18
N ILE A 196 14.58 0.93 -13.54
CA ILE A 196 14.33 0.17 -14.78
C ILE A 196 14.13 1.09 -15.99
N ILE A 197 13.81 2.38 -15.80
CA ILE A 197 13.51 3.34 -16.87
C ILE A 197 14.62 3.42 -17.93
N PRO A 198 15.92 3.51 -17.58
CA PRO A 198 16.98 3.55 -18.60
C PRO A 198 17.00 2.32 -19.52
N VAL A 199 16.67 1.14 -18.99
CA VAL A 199 16.61 -0.11 -19.79
C VAL A 199 15.36 -0.18 -20.65
N ILE A 200 14.24 0.37 -20.19
CA ILE A 200 13.01 0.48 -20.97
C ILE A 200 13.25 1.40 -22.17
N ARG A 201 13.91 2.55 -21.95
CA ARG A 201 14.17 3.56 -22.99
C ARG A 201 15.06 3.07 -24.13
N GLN A 202 15.90 2.06 -23.90
CA GLN A 202 16.78 1.49 -24.92
C GLN A 202 16.03 0.71 -26.01
N ASN A 203 14.80 0.26 -25.76
CA ASN A 203 14.06 -0.58 -26.70
C ASN A 203 12.64 -0.03 -26.92
N LYS A 204 12.30 0.28 -28.18
CA LYS A 204 10.99 0.83 -28.57
C LYS A 204 9.82 -0.08 -28.17
N LEU A 205 9.97 -1.39 -28.23
CA LEU A 205 8.93 -2.34 -27.81
C LEU A 205 8.71 -2.31 -26.30
N LYS A 206 9.79 -2.25 -25.51
CA LYS A 206 9.69 -2.12 -24.04
C LYS A 206 9.04 -0.80 -23.65
N MET A 207 9.40 0.29 -24.35
CA MET A 207 8.79 1.61 -24.14
C MET A 207 7.31 1.61 -24.53
N ALA A 208 6.94 1.02 -25.67
CA ALA A 208 5.54 0.90 -26.08
C ALA A 208 4.72 0.08 -25.07
N PHE A 209 5.27 -1.04 -24.58
CA PHE A 209 4.65 -1.84 -23.54
C PHE A 209 4.50 -1.07 -22.22
N PHE A 210 5.51 -0.30 -21.82
CA PHE A 210 5.46 0.57 -20.64
C PHE A 210 4.35 1.63 -20.75
N VAL A 211 4.28 2.34 -21.88
CA VAL A 211 3.22 3.34 -22.14
C VAL A 211 1.85 2.68 -22.18
N LEU A 212 1.72 1.50 -22.80
CA LEU A 212 0.46 0.76 -22.81
C LEU A 212 0.00 0.42 -21.39
N MET A 213 0.89 -0.06 -20.51
CA MET A 213 0.54 -0.37 -19.12
C MET A 213 0.13 0.88 -18.33
N ILE A 214 0.77 2.04 -18.58
CA ILE A 214 0.31 3.34 -18.04
C ILE A 214 -1.11 3.64 -18.49
N LEU A 215 -1.37 3.60 -19.80
CA LEU A 215 -2.69 3.92 -20.36
C LEU A 215 -3.77 3.00 -19.81
N VAL A 216 -3.52 1.69 -19.74
CA VAL A 216 -4.44 0.72 -19.14
C VAL A 216 -4.72 1.06 -17.67
N SER A 217 -3.67 1.35 -16.90
CA SER A 217 -3.82 1.72 -15.48
C SER A 217 -4.67 2.99 -15.35
N CYS A 218 -4.38 4.04 -16.13
CA CYS A 218 -5.15 5.27 -16.14
C CYS A 218 -6.62 5.03 -16.49
N ILE A 219 -6.91 4.23 -17.53
CA ILE A 219 -8.29 3.91 -17.93
C ILE A 219 -9.04 3.21 -16.79
N ILE A 220 -8.43 2.23 -16.13
CA ILE A 220 -9.06 1.54 -14.99
C ILE A 220 -9.35 2.51 -13.85
N GLN A 221 -8.40 3.38 -13.50
CA GLN A 221 -8.61 4.38 -12.46
C GLN A 221 -9.69 5.40 -12.83
N LEU A 222 -9.81 5.78 -14.11
CA LEU A 222 -10.88 6.65 -14.61
C LEU A 222 -12.25 5.97 -14.53
N ILE A 223 -12.35 4.68 -14.85
CA ILE A 223 -13.58 3.89 -14.65
C ILE A 223 -14.00 3.93 -13.17
N GLY A 224 -13.04 3.76 -12.26
CA GLY A 224 -13.29 3.90 -10.82
C GLY A 224 -13.74 5.30 -10.43
N ALA A 225 -13.03 6.33 -10.89
CA ALA A 225 -13.29 7.71 -10.52
C ALA A 225 -14.67 8.22 -10.97
N PHE A 226 -15.15 7.80 -12.15
CA PHE A 226 -16.39 8.30 -12.73
C PHE A 226 -17.56 7.30 -12.71
N GLY A 227 -17.28 6.00 -12.61
CA GLY A 227 -18.30 4.94 -12.72
C GLY A 227 -18.64 4.24 -11.41
N TYR A 228 -17.83 4.41 -10.37
CA TYR A 228 -18.02 3.67 -9.11
C TYR A 228 -19.18 4.21 -8.28
N ASN A 229 -20.16 3.34 -7.97
CA ASN A 229 -21.34 3.69 -7.18
C ASN A 229 -21.65 2.67 -6.06
N ASN A 230 -20.69 1.79 -5.73
CA ASN A 230 -20.82 0.67 -4.79
C ASN A 230 -21.74 -0.50 -5.21
N ASP A 231 -22.42 -0.45 -6.37
CA ASP A 231 -23.40 -1.49 -6.76
C ASP A 231 -22.78 -2.89 -6.83
N TRP A 232 -21.57 -3.01 -7.40
CA TRP A 232 -20.91 -4.32 -7.49
C TRP A 232 -20.63 -4.91 -6.10
N ASN A 233 -20.28 -4.06 -5.11
CA ASN A 233 -19.99 -4.52 -3.75
C ASN A 233 -21.27 -4.97 -3.03
N GLY A 234 -22.35 -4.19 -3.17
CA GLY A 234 -23.65 -4.51 -2.62
C GLY A 234 -24.22 -5.80 -3.21
N ARG A 235 -24.24 -5.91 -4.54
CA ARG A 235 -24.73 -7.12 -5.26
C ARG A 235 -23.97 -8.38 -4.85
N ASN A 236 -22.66 -8.28 -4.62
CA ASN A 236 -21.82 -9.42 -4.25
C ASN A 236 -21.69 -9.65 -2.75
N ASN A 237 -22.38 -8.87 -1.91
CA ASN A 237 -22.33 -8.97 -0.44
C ASN A 237 -20.90 -9.01 0.11
N VAL A 238 -20.01 -8.17 -0.44
CA VAL A 238 -18.56 -8.18 -0.13
C VAL A 238 -18.26 -7.92 1.36
N HIS A 239 -19.23 -7.38 2.12
CA HIS A 239 -19.12 -7.03 3.54
C HIS A 239 -20.04 -7.81 4.49
N ALA A 240 -20.80 -8.80 4.02
CA ALA A 240 -21.86 -9.36 4.86
C ALA A 240 -21.33 -10.07 6.13
N GLU A 241 -20.13 -10.66 6.10
CA GLU A 241 -19.54 -11.37 7.25
C GLU A 241 -17.99 -11.37 7.20
N VAL A 242 -17.32 -11.68 8.31
CA VAL A 242 -15.85 -11.88 8.39
C VAL A 242 -15.38 -12.98 7.42
N ASN A 243 -16.27 -13.91 7.08
CA ASN A 243 -16.14 -14.94 6.04
C ASN A 243 -17.12 -14.72 4.87
N GLY A 244 -17.50 -13.46 4.62
CA GLY A 244 -18.39 -13.09 3.50
C GLY A 244 -17.86 -13.65 2.18
N ASN A 245 -18.68 -13.62 1.12
CA ASN A 245 -18.40 -14.36 -0.12
C ASN A 245 -17.18 -13.80 -0.90
N GLN A 246 -15.97 -14.09 -0.41
CA GLN A 246 -14.69 -13.66 -0.96
C GLN A 246 -14.40 -14.33 -2.30
N HIS A 247 -15.15 -15.38 -2.67
CA HIS A 247 -15.05 -16.05 -3.96
C HIS A 247 -15.23 -15.08 -5.13
N ASN A 248 -16.14 -14.11 -4.99
CA ASN A 248 -16.39 -13.11 -6.04
C ASN A 248 -15.21 -12.14 -6.23
N LEU A 249 -14.32 -12.00 -5.25
CA LEU A 249 -13.08 -11.25 -5.40
C LEU A 249 -12.11 -11.91 -6.41
N TRP A 250 -12.25 -13.24 -6.55
CA TRP A 250 -11.41 -14.11 -7.39
C TRP A 250 -12.01 -14.41 -8.77
N SER A 251 -13.24 -13.97 -9.05
CA SER A 251 -13.89 -14.18 -10.34
C SER A 251 -13.34 -13.25 -11.41
N TRP A 252 -12.82 -13.81 -12.50
CA TRP A 252 -12.41 -13.03 -13.69
C TRP A 252 -13.60 -12.56 -14.53
N TYR A 253 -14.70 -13.31 -14.53
CA TYR A 253 -15.88 -13.00 -15.35
C TYR A 253 -16.75 -11.90 -14.74
N ASP A 254 -16.73 -11.81 -13.42
CA ASP A 254 -17.58 -10.92 -12.65
C ASP A 254 -16.78 -10.06 -11.66
N ASN A 255 -15.75 -9.39 -12.19
CA ASN A 255 -14.92 -8.47 -11.42
C ASN A 255 -15.40 -7.01 -11.55
N GLN A 256 -14.98 -6.16 -10.62
CA GLN A 256 -15.35 -4.74 -10.60
C GLN A 256 -15.11 -4.02 -11.93
N ILE A 257 -13.94 -4.23 -12.56
CA ILE A 257 -13.58 -3.55 -13.81
C ILE A 257 -14.60 -3.91 -14.90
N THR A 258 -14.82 -5.21 -15.12
CA THR A 258 -15.77 -5.69 -16.13
C THR A 258 -17.21 -5.27 -15.86
N PHE A 259 -17.61 -5.24 -14.58
CA PHE A 259 -18.93 -4.78 -14.17
C PHE A 259 -19.15 -3.32 -14.55
N TYR A 260 -18.25 -2.42 -14.15
CA TYR A 260 -18.41 -0.99 -14.40
C TYR A 260 -18.25 -0.61 -15.88
N ILE A 261 -17.43 -1.35 -16.64
CA ILE A 261 -17.40 -1.21 -18.11
C ILE A 261 -18.77 -1.53 -18.71
N LYS A 262 -19.36 -2.68 -18.35
CA LYS A 262 -20.68 -3.09 -18.87
C LYS A 262 -21.78 -2.12 -18.42
N HIS A 263 -21.77 -1.72 -17.16
CA HIS A 263 -22.80 -0.85 -16.59
C HIS A 263 -22.76 0.56 -17.20
N GLY A 264 -21.57 1.13 -17.42
CA GLY A 264 -21.42 2.41 -18.11
C GLY A 264 -21.92 2.40 -19.56
N ILE A 265 -21.68 1.31 -20.30
CA ILE A 265 -22.21 1.14 -21.67
C ILE A 265 -23.74 1.06 -21.69
N LEU A 266 -24.34 0.38 -20.71
CA LEU A 266 -25.79 0.23 -20.62
C LEU A 266 -26.50 1.54 -20.23
N GLN A 267 -25.91 2.32 -19.31
CA GLN A 267 -26.45 3.64 -18.94
C GLN A 267 -26.44 4.61 -20.12
N ARG A 268 -25.36 4.67 -20.91
CA ARG A 268 -25.33 5.50 -22.13
C ARG A 268 -26.41 5.09 -23.13
N ARG A 269 -26.58 3.79 -23.38
CA ARG A 269 -27.66 3.29 -24.25
C ARG A 269 -29.06 3.64 -23.78
N ARG A 270 -29.32 3.71 -22.46
CA ARG A 270 -30.62 4.17 -21.94
C ARG A 270 -30.84 5.67 -22.16
N LEU A 271 -29.79 6.48 -22.07
CA LEU A 271 -29.87 7.93 -22.28
C LEU A 271 -30.04 8.29 -23.77
N GLU A 272 -29.63 7.41 -24.68
CA GLU A 272 -29.77 7.57 -26.14
C GLU A 272 -31.15 7.12 -26.67
N LEU A 273 -31.92 6.38 -25.88
CA LEU A 273 -33.29 6.00 -26.25
C LEU A 273 -34.26 7.15 -25.93
N PRO A 274 -35.08 7.59 -26.88
CA PRO A 274 -36.13 8.57 -26.59
C PRO A 274 -37.04 7.99 -25.50
N THR A 275 -37.27 8.77 -24.44
CA THR A 275 -38.35 8.50 -23.50
C THR A 275 -39.66 8.69 -24.26
N ASN A 276 -40.22 7.59 -24.76
CA ASN A 276 -41.60 7.55 -25.24
C ASN A 276 -42.57 7.63 -24.06
#